data_AF-A0AAD6DHZ1-F1
#
_entry.id   AF-A0AAD6DHZ1-F1
#
_cell.length_a   1.000
_cell.length_b   1.000
_cell.length_c   1.000
_cell.angle_alpha   90.00
_cell.angle_beta   90.00
_cell.angle_gamma   90.00
#
_symmetry.space_group_name_H-M   'P 1'
#
loop_
_entity.id
_entity.type
_entity.pdbx_description
1 polymer ?
#
loop_
_entity_poly.entity_id
_entity_poly.type
_entity_poly.pdbx_seq_one_letter_code
_entity_poly.pdbx_strand_id
1 'polypeptide(L)'
;MAYDSTPESYDLVIIPSGMIPAPFNLPDVLQLPSSLSSDFWEAELFAAGFMQPEHHSGTISAYPWSMKQAILAKDLQKQPTKDPIYLLCRKESHPWVEKVRIKSESEGYKVHMATLENLPTEQPSSGKWNFISLLELSEPFLGDISAEEYNNLLKYMANKGRTLWVTKPSQMQCDDPSSGLITGFARTARLEAMAEFVTFEVGRFNDSAADALVKVYQKVRRESLQNRWDPECQFVLRDGVVHTGHFNWLSMEKLAPAIEKEGLPMTLAVERPGSVDSISWKQSRLSTLGDDDVELDVHYAGLNFRDIMVNLGVIDGERGLSLEASGVIRQVGPGVTHLRPGDRVIALGTGLYTSWLVTLSRLCFPVADDMSMKDVATIPVAYATAIYSLLTVGQLERSQSVLIHSACGAVGQAAIHIARMMKAEYWKIYATVGTPPKVEYLENMFGIPRKNIFNSRNTSFVTDVMNATEGRGVDIVLNSLVGELLHASWDCVAKFGKMVEIGKRDILGYGTMKMQPFGGKSYFRRSGPSTGYAGQSGTVPTVSAIDFGC
;
A
#
# COMPACT_ATOMS: atom_id res chain seq x y z
N MET A 1 -19.59 28.45 4.58
CA MET A 1 -19.40 29.76 3.94
C MET A 1 -19.28 29.51 2.45
N ALA A 2 -20.20 30.07 1.66
CA ALA A 2 -20.13 29.99 0.21
C ALA A 2 -18.96 30.88 -0.25
N TYR A 3 -17.99 30.27 -0.93
CA TYR A 3 -16.85 30.99 -1.52
C TYR A 3 -17.26 31.38 -2.94
N ASP A 4 -17.53 32.67 -3.14
CA ASP A 4 -17.76 33.28 -4.45
C ASP A 4 -16.42 33.27 -5.23
N SER A 5 -16.27 32.35 -6.17
CA SER A 5 -15.23 32.40 -7.19
C SER A 5 -15.63 33.44 -8.24
N THR A 6 -14.95 34.59 -8.30
CA THR A 6 -15.20 35.54 -9.38
C THR A 6 -14.70 34.97 -10.72
N PRO A 7 -15.49 35.01 -11.82
CA PRO A 7 -15.18 34.36 -13.11
C PRO A 7 -14.03 34.95 -13.94
N GLU A 8 -13.22 35.88 -13.41
CA GLU A 8 -12.39 36.77 -14.27
C GLU A 8 -10.99 36.24 -14.63
N SER A 9 -10.58 35.06 -14.14
CA SER A 9 -9.23 34.49 -14.38
C SER A 9 -9.18 33.18 -15.17
N TYR A 10 -10.35 32.61 -15.51
CA TYR A 10 -10.49 31.36 -16.27
C TYR A 10 -11.60 31.53 -17.30
N ASP A 11 -11.35 31.11 -18.54
CA ASP A 11 -12.36 31.24 -19.61
C ASP A 11 -13.43 30.14 -19.51
N LEU A 12 -13.16 29.04 -18.78
CA LEU A 12 -14.13 27.97 -18.49
C LEU A 12 -13.83 27.27 -17.16
N VAL A 13 -14.88 27.06 -16.35
CA VAL A 13 -14.84 26.28 -15.10
C VAL A 13 -15.87 25.15 -15.19
N ILE A 14 -15.43 23.90 -15.06
CA ILE A 14 -16.30 22.73 -15.03
C ILE A 14 -16.22 22.08 -13.65
N ILE A 15 -17.37 21.95 -12.98
CA ILE A 15 -17.47 21.29 -11.67
C ILE A 15 -18.38 20.07 -11.81
N PRO A 16 -17.85 18.91 -12.22
CA PRO A 16 -18.61 17.67 -12.14
C PRO A 16 -18.82 17.30 -10.67
N SER A 17 -20.07 17.37 -10.22
CA SER A 17 -20.50 16.88 -8.91
C SER A 17 -21.33 15.60 -9.09
N GLY A 18 -20.87 14.50 -8.51
CA GLY A 18 -21.58 13.23 -8.50
C GLY A 18 -21.64 12.62 -7.10
N MET A 19 -22.83 12.13 -6.71
CA MET A 19 -22.92 11.12 -5.66
C MET A 19 -22.62 9.77 -6.31
N ILE A 20 -21.66 9.02 -5.78
CA ILE A 20 -21.54 7.60 -6.11
C ILE A 20 -22.56 6.88 -5.22
N PRO A 21 -23.68 6.34 -5.74
CA PRO A 21 -24.54 5.48 -4.96
C PRO A 21 -23.73 4.22 -4.67
N ALA A 22 -23.51 3.90 -3.42
CA ALA A 22 -22.94 2.60 -3.06
C ALA A 22 -24.07 1.56 -3.03
N PRO A 23 -24.08 0.54 -3.89
CA PRO A 23 -24.59 -0.76 -3.49
C PRO A 23 -23.47 -1.53 -2.78
N PHE A 24 -23.83 -2.29 -1.75
CA PHE A 24 -22.97 -3.31 -1.16
C PHE A 24 -22.44 -4.23 -2.29
N ASN A 25 -21.12 -4.38 -2.37
CA ASN A 25 -20.32 -5.10 -3.38
C ASN A 25 -20.01 -4.36 -4.69
N LEU A 26 -18.77 -3.88 -4.81
CA LEU A 26 -18.10 -3.68 -6.10
C LEU A 26 -16.71 -4.33 -6.06
N PRO A 27 -16.24 -4.95 -7.16
CA PRO A 27 -14.90 -5.51 -7.31
C PRO A 27 -13.82 -4.43 -7.40
N ASP A 28 -12.56 -4.81 -7.13
CA ASP A 28 -11.35 -4.00 -6.87
C ASP A 28 -10.92 -2.92 -7.90
N VAL A 29 -11.74 -2.58 -8.90
CA VAL A 29 -11.45 -1.47 -9.83
C VAL A 29 -12.75 -0.71 -10.11
N LEU A 30 -12.98 0.40 -9.41
CA LEU A 30 -13.92 1.42 -9.89
C LEU A 30 -13.34 2.00 -11.18
N GLN A 31 -13.75 1.48 -12.33
CA GLN A 31 -13.65 2.24 -13.59
C GLN A 31 -14.55 3.46 -13.43
N LEU A 32 -13.95 4.61 -13.13
CA LEU A 32 -14.66 5.88 -13.22
C LEU A 32 -15.27 5.98 -14.62
N PRO A 33 -16.54 6.45 -14.75
CA PRO A 33 -17.07 6.87 -16.03
C PRO A 33 -16.03 7.71 -16.78
N SER A 34 -15.86 7.50 -18.08
CA SER A 34 -14.85 8.24 -18.87
C SER A 34 -15.00 9.76 -18.72
N SER A 35 -16.22 10.25 -18.54
CA SER A 35 -16.54 11.66 -18.25
C SER A 35 -16.05 12.19 -16.89
N LEU A 36 -15.45 11.34 -16.04
CA LEU A 36 -14.83 11.69 -14.75
C LEU A 36 -13.31 11.45 -14.74
N SER A 37 -12.73 10.97 -15.85
CA SER A 37 -11.27 10.86 -15.98
C SER A 37 -10.65 12.20 -16.39
N SER A 38 -9.45 12.48 -15.88
CA SER A 38 -8.64 13.63 -16.29
C SER A 38 -8.39 13.62 -17.80
N ASP A 39 -7.99 12.46 -18.31
CA ASP A 39 -7.52 12.27 -19.68
C ASP A 39 -8.62 12.53 -20.72
N PHE A 40 -9.88 12.23 -20.38
CA PHE A 40 -11.03 12.52 -21.24
C PHE A 40 -11.26 14.03 -21.37
N TRP A 41 -11.30 14.75 -20.25
CA TRP A 41 -11.49 16.20 -20.25
C TRP A 41 -10.31 16.95 -20.86
N GLU A 42 -9.10 16.43 -20.68
CA GLU A 42 -7.90 16.95 -21.31
C GLU A 42 -8.01 16.87 -22.85
N ALA A 43 -8.46 15.75 -23.40
CA ALA A 43 -8.68 15.60 -24.84
C ALA A 43 -9.80 16.51 -25.38
N GLU A 44 -10.95 16.57 -24.69
CA GLU A 44 -12.10 17.38 -25.12
C GLU A 44 -11.82 18.88 -25.06
N LEU A 45 -11.21 19.36 -23.98
CA LEU A 45 -10.87 20.78 -23.82
C LEU A 45 -9.78 21.21 -24.79
N PHE A 46 -8.80 20.35 -25.06
CA PHE A 46 -7.80 20.60 -26.08
C PHE A 46 -8.42 20.69 -27.48
N ALA A 47 -9.33 19.77 -27.83
CA ALA A 47 -10.06 19.81 -29.09
C ALA A 47 -10.95 21.07 -29.23
N ALA A 48 -11.46 21.58 -28.11
CA ALA A 48 -12.25 22.80 -28.03
C ALA A 48 -11.41 24.10 -28.03
N GLY A 49 -10.07 24.02 -28.11
CA GLY A 49 -9.20 25.19 -28.19
C GLY A 49 -8.76 25.77 -26.84
N PHE A 50 -8.81 25.00 -25.76
CA PHE A 50 -8.26 25.37 -24.45
C PHE A 50 -6.87 24.75 -24.21
N MET A 51 -6.04 25.39 -23.38
CA MET A 51 -4.78 24.79 -22.90
C MET A 51 -5.04 23.54 -22.06
N GLN A 52 -3.98 22.76 -21.82
CA GLN A 52 -4.00 21.63 -20.86
C GLN A 52 -4.66 22.07 -19.53
N PRO A 53 -5.78 21.44 -19.12
CA PRO A 53 -6.55 21.89 -17.97
C PRO A 53 -5.80 21.70 -16.65
N GLU A 54 -5.96 22.66 -15.73
CA GLU A 54 -5.48 22.51 -14.35
C GLU A 54 -6.53 21.72 -13.56
N HIS A 55 -6.21 20.48 -13.20
CA HIS A 55 -7.09 19.62 -12.40
C HIS A 55 -6.91 19.88 -10.91
N HIS A 56 -7.97 20.31 -10.24
CA HIS A 56 -8.03 20.37 -8.78
C HIS A 56 -8.94 19.25 -8.26
N SER A 57 -8.33 18.22 -7.69
CA SER A 57 -9.03 17.12 -7.03
C SER A 57 -9.43 17.55 -5.62
N GLY A 58 -10.73 17.70 -5.37
CA GLY A 58 -11.26 17.88 -4.02
C GLY A 58 -11.31 16.56 -3.26
N THR A 59 -11.05 16.62 -1.96
CA THR A 59 -11.03 15.50 -1.01
C THR A 59 -12.24 14.57 -1.18
N ILE A 60 -11.98 13.26 -1.31
CA ILE A 60 -13.01 12.23 -1.11
C ILE A 60 -13.43 12.30 0.36
N SER A 61 -14.62 12.81 0.64
CA SER A 61 -15.14 12.79 2.01
C SER A 61 -15.55 11.35 2.38
N ALA A 62 -15.25 10.95 3.61
CA ALA A 62 -15.72 9.67 4.14
C ALA A 62 -17.23 9.77 4.40
N TYR A 63 -18.01 9.18 3.49
CA TYR A 63 -19.46 8.96 3.51
C TYR A 63 -20.37 10.22 3.63
N PRO A 64 -21.34 10.44 2.71
CA PRO A 64 -21.55 9.69 1.47
C PRO A 64 -20.43 10.02 0.50
N TRP A 65 -19.87 9.02 -0.18
CA TRP A 65 -18.72 9.14 -1.09
C TRP A 65 -18.96 10.20 -2.17
N SER A 66 -18.65 11.45 -1.84
CA SER A 66 -18.86 12.61 -2.69
C SER A 66 -17.55 12.98 -3.32
N MET A 67 -17.45 12.85 -4.64
CA MET A 67 -16.31 13.36 -5.40
C MET A 67 -16.67 14.74 -5.92
N LYS A 68 -15.83 15.72 -5.63
CA LYS A 68 -15.87 17.05 -6.26
C LYS A 68 -14.57 17.22 -7.02
N GLN A 69 -14.66 17.26 -8.34
CA GLN A 69 -13.56 17.74 -9.18
C GLN A 69 -13.88 19.16 -9.63
N ALA A 70 -12.86 20.02 -9.66
CA ALA A 70 -12.91 21.29 -10.36
C ALA A 70 -11.89 21.22 -11.49
N ILE A 71 -12.36 21.45 -12.71
CA ILE A 71 -11.55 21.50 -13.93
C ILE A 71 -11.54 22.96 -14.39
N LEU A 72 -10.34 23.52 -14.47
CA LEU A 72 -10.13 24.92 -14.83
C LEU A 72 -9.40 24.97 -16.18
N ALA A 73 -9.98 25.66 -17.16
CA ALA A 73 -9.45 25.75 -18.52
C ALA A 73 -9.28 27.22 -18.97
N LYS A 74 -8.23 27.47 -19.75
CA LYS A 74 -7.86 28.80 -20.27
C LYS A 74 -7.70 28.75 -21.79
N ASP A 75 -8.13 29.80 -22.48
CA ASP A 75 -8.14 29.92 -23.95
C ASP A 75 -6.70 29.95 -24.54
N LEU A 76 -6.44 29.11 -25.56
CA LEU A 76 -5.17 29.07 -26.31
C LEU A 76 -4.86 30.38 -27.07
N GLN A 77 -5.87 31.20 -27.37
CA GLN A 77 -5.73 32.34 -28.29
C GLN A 77 -5.20 33.61 -27.62
N LYS A 78 -5.15 33.68 -26.28
CA LYS A 78 -4.57 34.81 -25.54
C LYS A 78 -3.10 34.55 -25.18
N GLN A 79 -2.21 34.42 -26.17
CA GLN A 79 -0.78 34.39 -25.86
C GLN A 79 -0.27 35.80 -25.53
N PRO A 80 0.35 36.02 -24.35
CA PRO A 80 0.93 37.31 -24.03
C PRO A 80 2.05 37.66 -25.01
N THR A 81 2.15 38.93 -25.40
CA THR A 81 3.24 39.44 -26.26
C THR A 81 4.61 39.01 -25.71
N LYS A 82 5.56 38.61 -26.55
CA LYS A 82 6.92 38.23 -26.11
C LYS A 82 7.75 39.47 -25.80
N ASP A 83 7.48 40.06 -24.65
CA ASP A 83 8.24 41.21 -24.16
C ASP A 83 9.69 40.83 -23.84
N PRO A 84 10.62 41.79 -23.86
CA PRO A 84 12.00 41.51 -23.52
C PRO A 84 12.17 40.99 -22.08
N ILE A 85 13.11 40.06 -21.92
CA ILE A 85 13.58 39.55 -20.63
C ILE A 85 14.82 40.31 -20.21
N TYR A 86 14.85 40.79 -18.97
CA TYR A 86 16.03 41.41 -18.38
C TYR A 86 16.66 40.45 -17.38
N LEU A 87 17.86 39.94 -17.69
CA LEU A 87 18.63 39.10 -16.78
C LEU A 87 19.40 39.98 -15.79
N LEU A 88 18.98 39.95 -14.53
CA LEU A 88 19.57 40.76 -13.46
C LEU A 88 20.74 39.99 -12.81
N CYS A 89 21.96 40.49 -12.97
CA CYS A 89 23.20 39.79 -12.57
C CYS A 89 24.19 40.73 -11.85
N ARG A 90 25.05 40.18 -10.98
CA ARG A 90 26.18 40.93 -10.34
C ARG A 90 27.38 41.10 -11.29
N LYS A 91 27.65 40.11 -12.15
CA LYS A 91 28.74 40.09 -13.14
C LYS A 91 28.22 39.53 -14.46
N GLU A 92 28.67 40.07 -15.59
CA GLU A 92 28.23 39.63 -16.92
C GLU A 92 28.68 38.20 -17.29
N SER A 93 29.79 37.71 -16.71
CA SER A 93 30.37 36.40 -17.06
C SER A 93 30.07 35.32 -16.02
N HIS A 94 28.93 34.64 -16.17
CA HIS A 94 28.66 33.37 -15.48
C HIS A 94 28.09 32.35 -16.47
N PRO A 95 28.59 31.09 -16.51
CA PRO A 95 28.13 30.08 -17.48
C PRO A 95 26.61 29.86 -17.48
N TRP A 96 25.98 30.03 -16.33
CA TRP A 96 24.53 29.91 -16.19
C TRP A 96 23.75 31.05 -16.85
N VAL A 97 24.24 32.29 -16.73
CA VAL A 97 23.61 33.46 -17.35
C VAL A 97 23.50 33.25 -18.85
N GLU A 98 24.59 32.74 -19.44
CA GLU A 98 24.64 32.41 -20.86
C GLU A 98 23.68 31.27 -21.25
N LYS A 99 23.59 30.20 -20.44
CA LYS A 99 22.62 29.12 -20.67
C LYS A 99 21.17 29.62 -20.65
N VAL A 100 20.81 30.45 -19.67
CA VAL A 100 19.46 31.04 -19.58
C VAL A 100 19.22 31.99 -20.76
N ARG A 101 20.21 32.81 -21.13
CA ARG A 101 20.13 33.70 -22.30
C ARG A 101 19.87 32.93 -23.59
N ILE A 102 20.73 31.96 -23.92
CA ILE A 102 20.60 31.11 -25.12
C ILE A 102 19.23 30.42 -25.12
N LYS A 103 18.81 29.87 -23.98
CA LYS A 103 17.53 29.17 -23.89
C LYS A 103 16.36 30.12 -24.11
N SER A 104 16.35 31.28 -23.47
CA SER A 104 15.32 32.31 -23.66
C SER A 104 15.27 32.83 -25.10
N GLU A 105 16.42 33.07 -25.73
CA GLU A 105 16.50 33.48 -27.15
C GLU A 105 16.00 32.39 -28.09
N SER A 106 16.31 31.12 -27.82
CA SER A 106 15.79 29.99 -28.62
C SER A 106 14.26 29.87 -28.56
N GLU A 107 13.65 30.33 -27.47
CA GLU A 107 12.19 30.40 -27.29
C GLU A 107 11.60 31.70 -27.87
N GLY A 108 12.42 32.54 -28.53
CA GLY A 108 12.01 33.74 -29.25
C GLY A 108 11.87 35.00 -28.38
N TYR A 109 12.49 35.05 -27.20
CA TYR A 109 12.53 36.26 -26.37
C TYR A 109 13.75 37.12 -26.73
N LYS A 110 13.56 38.44 -26.76
CA LYS A 110 14.69 39.38 -26.74
C LYS A 110 15.25 39.44 -25.32
N VAL A 111 16.55 39.18 -25.14
CA VAL A 111 17.18 39.17 -23.82
C VAL A 111 18.13 40.35 -23.68
N HIS A 112 18.03 41.04 -22.55
CA HIS A 112 18.89 42.15 -22.17
C HIS A 112 19.56 41.86 -20.83
N MET A 113 20.80 42.30 -20.68
CA MET A 113 21.51 42.26 -19.40
C MET A 113 21.18 43.50 -18.58
N ALA A 114 21.02 43.34 -17.27
CA ALA A 114 20.79 44.44 -16.34
C ALA A 114 21.54 44.20 -15.02
N THR A 115 21.87 45.29 -14.33
CA THR A 115 22.35 45.26 -12.94
C THR A 115 21.43 46.10 -12.07
N LEU A 116 21.53 45.98 -10.74
CA LEU A 116 20.75 46.81 -9.83
C LEU A 116 21.09 48.31 -9.94
N GLU A 117 22.29 48.64 -10.42
CA GLU A 117 22.75 50.02 -10.68
C GLU A 117 22.27 50.54 -12.05
N ASN A 118 22.29 49.68 -13.07
CA ASN A 118 21.97 50.02 -14.45
C ASN A 118 20.69 49.29 -14.88
N LEU A 119 19.56 49.80 -14.39
CA LEU A 119 18.23 49.32 -14.75
C LEU A 119 17.76 49.93 -16.07
N PRO A 120 16.91 49.22 -16.85
CA PRO A 120 16.38 49.74 -18.11
C PRO A 120 15.54 51.01 -17.88
N THR A 121 15.83 52.05 -18.66
CA THR A 121 15.13 53.35 -18.61
C THR A 121 13.98 53.46 -19.60
N GLU A 122 14.01 52.69 -20.68
CA GLU A 122 12.95 52.65 -21.68
C GLU A 122 11.85 51.68 -21.25
N GLN A 123 10.60 52.16 -21.29
CA GLN A 123 9.45 51.35 -20.91
C GLN A 123 9.14 50.32 -22.03
N PRO A 124 8.98 49.03 -21.70
CA PRO A 124 8.64 48.03 -22.70
C PRO A 124 7.25 48.27 -23.29
N SER A 125 7.04 47.82 -24.52
CA SER A 125 5.79 48.01 -25.27
C SER A 125 4.53 47.47 -24.58
N SER A 126 4.68 46.50 -23.67
CA SER A 126 3.60 45.96 -22.84
C SER A 126 3.32 46.75 -21.56
N GLY A 127 4.11 47.78 -21.28
CA GLY A 127 4.00 48.60 -20.07
C GLY A 127 4.61 47.98 -18.81
N LYS A 128 5.15 46.75 -18.85
CA LYS A 128 5.69 46.05 -17.67
C LYS A 128 7.06 45.40 -17.92
N TRP A 129 8.05 45.70 -17.08
CA TRP A 129 9.35 45.03 -17.10
C TRP A 129 9.27 43.59 -16.60
N ASN A 130 9.99 42.67 -17.26
CA ASN A 130 10.09 41.27 -16.88
C ASN A 130 11.55 40.92 -16.56
N PHE A 131 11.82 40.64 -15.29
CA PHE A 131 13.15 40.32 -14.79
C PHE A 131 13.27 38.85 -14.43
N ILE A 132 14.40 38.24 -14.79
CA ILE A 132 14.88 37.00 -14.19
C ILE A 132 16.11 37.37 -13.37
N SER A 133 16.00 37.28 -12.04
CA SER A 133 17.11 37.57 -11.15
C SER A 133 18.00 36.36 -10.96
N LEU A 134 19.28 36.58 -11.27
CA LEU A 134 20.38 35.63 -11.18
C LEU A 134 21.45 36.15 -10.19
N LEU A 135 21.04 37.02 -9.26
CA LEU A 135 21.93 37.64 -8.28
C LEU A 135 22.51 36.64 -7.27
N GLU A 136 21.81 35.53 -7.00
CA GLU A 136 22.17 34.53 -5.98
C GLU A 136 22.84 33.25 -6.52
N LEU A 137 23.32 33.27 -7.77
CA LEU A 137 23.91 32.07 -8.38
C LEU A 137 25.19 31.62 -7.67
N SER A 138 26.04 32.58 -7.32
CA SER A 138 27.33 32.29 -6.69
C SER A 138 27.19 32.19 -5.18
N GLU A 139 26.57 33.19 -4.57
CA GLU A 139 26.47 33.39 -3.13
C GLU A 139 25.11 33.99 -2.74
N PRO A 140 24.65 33.79 -1.49
CA PRO A 140 23.43 34.42 -0.98
C PRO A 140 23.51 35.95 -1.10
N PHE A 141 22.49 36.57 -1.68
CA PHE A 141 22.50 38.01 -1.97
C PHE A 141 22.11 38.82 -0.73
N LEU A 142 21.09 38.36 0.00
CA LEU A 142 20.57 39.07 1.18
C LEU A 142 21.37 38.82 2.46
N GLY A 143 22.20 37.78 2.51
CA GLY A 143 22.96 37.41 3.72
C GLY A 143 23.97 38.48 4.12
N ASP A 144 24.77 38.96 3.15
CA ASP A 144 25.85 39.94 3.34
C ASP A 144 25.65 41.16 2.42
N ILE A 145 24.42 41.66 2.29
CA ILE A 145 24.11 42.78 1.40
C ILE A 145 24.74 44.09 1.91
N SER A 146 25.43 44.83 1.03
CA SER A 146 25.95 46.16 1.37
C SER A 146 24.83 47.21 1.45
N ALA A 147 25.07 48.32 2.17
CA ALA A 147 24.09 49.41 2.24
C ALA A 147 23.76 50.02 0.86
N GLU A 148 24.72 50.03 -0.06
CA GLU A 148 24.54 50.48 -1.43
C GLU A 148 23.65 49.51 -2.22
N GLU A 149 23.96 48.21 -2.20
CA GLU A 149 23.15 47.18 -2.86
C GLU A 149 21.73 47.11 -2.30
N TYR A 150 21.56 47.30 -1.00
CA TYR A 150 20.25 47.36 -0.36
C TYR A 150 19.43 48.54 -0.89
N ASN A 151 20.03 49.73 -0.99
CA ASN A 151 19.35 50.90 -1.58
C ASN A 151 19.01 50.67 -3.06
N ASN A 152 19.88 50.01 -3.81
CA ASN A 152 19.61 49.69 -5.22
C ASN A 152 18.51 48.62 -5.36
N LEU A 153 18.44 47.65 -4.45
CA LEU A 153 17.33 46.69 -4.36
C LEU A 153 16.00 47.42 -4.08
N LEU A 154 15.97 48.39 -3.17
CA LEU A 154 14.76 49.17 -2.89
C LEU A 154 14.31 49.99 -4.12
N LYS A 155 15.23 50.63 -4.83
CA LYS A 155 14.94 51.31 -6.11
C LYS A 155 14.40 50.35 -7.16
N TYR A 156 15.02 49.17 -7.28
CA TYR A 156 14.56 48.12 -8.18
C TYR A 156 13.12 47.69 -7.88
N MET A 157 12.79 47.46 -6.61
CA MET A 157 11.45 47.07 -6.18
C MET A 157 10.39 48.16 -6.47
N ALA A 158 10.80 49.44 -6.46
CA ALA A 158 9.91 50.55 -6.78
C ALA A 158 9.47 50.57 -8.26
N ASN A 159 10.19 49.91 -9.17
CA ASN A 159 9.85 49.86 -10.60
C ASN A 159 8.63 48.98 -10.90
N LYS A 160 8.08 48.25 -9.92
CA LYS A 160 6.87 47.40 -10.05
C LYS A 160 6.94 46.39 -11.21
N GLY A 161 8.15 46.00 -11.61
CA GLY A 161 8.39 44.96 -12.59
C GLY A 161 8.05 43.58 -12.05
N ARG A 162 7.81 42.63 -12.95
CA ARG A 162 7.69 41.21 -12.60
C ARG A 162 9.09 40.62 -12.40
N THR A 163 9.27 39.89 -11.31
CA THR A 163 10.55 39.26 -10.94
C THR A 163 10.36 37.76 -10.80
N LEU A 164 11.15 36.98 -11.53
CA LEU A 164 11.42 35.58 -11.25
C LEU A 164 12.83 35.46 -10.66
N TRP A 165 12.91 35.23 -9.35
CA TRP A 165 14.17 35.19 -8.62
C TRP A 165 14.69 33.76 -8.49
N VAL A 166 15.85 33.50 -9.07
CA VAL A 166 16.52 32.20 -9.01
C VAL A 166 17.43 32.14 -7.79
N THR A 167 17.28 31.12 -6.97
CA THR A 167 18.07 30.94 -5.74
C THR A 167 18.41 29.47 -5.51
N LYS A 168 19.29 29.20 -4.53
CA LYS A 168 19.67 27.83 -4.14
C LYS A 168 18.57 27.20 -3.27
N PRO A 169 18.51 25.86 -3.17
CA PRO A 169 17.47 25.17 -2.40
C PRO A 169 17.52 25.54 -0.91
N SER A 170 16.37 25.95 -0.39
CA SER A 170 16.14 26.27 1.02
C SER A 170 14.95 25.50 1.60
N GLN A 171 13.99 25.11 0.75
CA GLN A 171 12.76 24.43 1.17
C GLN A 171 12.86 22.91 1.10
N MET A 172 13.67 22.36 0.19
CA MET A 172 13.89 20.92 0.04
C MET A 172 15.38 20.62 -0.02
N GLN A 173 15.88 19.69 0.81
CA GLN A 173 17.31 19.35 0.88
C GLN A 173 18.20 20.60 0.95
N CYS A 174 17.93 21.42 1.96
CA CYS A 174 18.68 22.64 2.19
C CYS A 174 20.11 22.30 2.63
N ASP A 175 21.09 22.64 1.80
CA ASP A 175 22.51 22.54 2.13
C ASP A 175 22.98 23.78 2.93
N ASP A 176 22.45 24.97 2.57
CA ASP A 176 22.79 26.25 3.17
C ASP A 176 21.52 27.10 3.39
N PRO A 177 21.12 27.35 4.66
CA PRO A 177 19.88 28.06 4.97
C PRO A 177 19.93 29.56 4.65
N SER A 178 21.10 30.14 4.40
CA SER A 178 21.25 31.57 4.12
C SER A 178 20.54 32.02 2.84
N SER A 179 20.40 31.13 1.85
CA SER A 179 19.61 31.35 0.63
C SER A 179 18.09 31.39 0.89
N GLY A 180 17.63 31.00 2.09
CA GLY A 180 16.23 31.06 2.48
C GLY A 180 15.70 32.48 2.76
N LEU A 181 16.59 33.46 2.98
CA LEU A 181 16.21 34.85 3.27
C LEU A 181 15.36 35.47 2.16
N ILE A 182 15.68 35.16 0.88
CA ILE A 182 14.92 35.68 -0.24
C ILE A 182 13.48 35.17 -0.27
N THR A 183 13.23 33.94 0.19
CA THR A 183 11.89 33.37 0.27
C THR A 183 11.03 34.16 1.26
N GLY A 184 11.61 34.55 2.40
CA GLY A 184 10.98 35.46 3.36
C GLY A 184 10.72 36.85 2.77
N PHE A 185 11.76 37.47 2.20
CA PHE A 185 11.67 38.78 1.56
C PHE A 185 10.59 38.82 0.46
N ALA A 186 10.56 37.80 -0.40
CA ALA A 186 9.59 37.68 -1.48
C ALA A 186 8.16 37.54 -0.96
N ARG A 187 7.94 36.79 0.13
CA ARG A 187 6.62 36.70 0.80
C ARG A 187 6.17 38.05 1.32
N THR A 188 7.04 38.79 2.00
CA THR A 188 6.75 40.14 2.51
C THR A 188 6.48 41.12 1.36
N ALA A 189 7.32 41.14 0.33
CA ALA A 189 7.15 42.02 -0.82
C ALA A 189 5.82 41.79 -1.56
N ARG A 190 5.38 40.52 -1.67
CA ARG A 190 4.07 40.19 -2.25
C ARG A 190 2.92 40.71 -1.38
N LEU A 191 3.00 40.54 -0.05
CA LEU A 191 1.93 40.91 0.87
C LEU A 191 1.82 42.42 1.10
N GLU A 192 2.95 43.12 1.26
CA GLU A 192 2.97 44.53 1.65
C GLU A 192 3.01 45.47 0.44
N ALA A 193 3.79 45.12 -0.58
CA ALA A 193 4.01 45.98 -1.75
C ALA A 193 3.25 45.50 -3.00
N MET A 194 2.47 44.41 -2.90
CA MET A 194 1.76 43.78 -4.02
C MET A 194 2.71 43.50 -5.21
N ALA A 195 3.97 43.18 -4.90
CA ALA A 195 5.01 42.96 -5.89
C ALA A 195 4.77 41.64 -6.65
N GLU A 196 4.98 41.64 -7.97
CA GLU A 196 4.98 40.39 -8.74
C GLU A 196 6.33 39.69 -8.61
N PHE A 197 6.55 39.05 -7.46
CA PHE A 197 7.83 38.46 -7.10
C PHE A 197 7.67 36.96 -6.89
N VAL A 198 8.27 36.15 -7.77
CA VAL A 198 8.23 34.68 -7.74
C VAL A 198 9.62 34.15 -7.46
N THR A 199 9.73 33.07 -6.67
CA THR A 199 11.00 32.39 -6.43
C THR A 199 11.07 31.06 -7.18
N PHE A 200 12.26 30.73 -7.68
CA PHE A 200 12.59 29.44 -8.31
C PHE A 200 13.89 28.90 -7.70
N GLU A 201 13.76 27.84 -6.91
CA GLU A 201 14.89 27.17 -6.26
C GLU A 201 15.45 26.08 -7.15
N VAL A 202 16.77 26.04 -7.30
CA VAL A 202 17.46 25.02 -8.10
C VAL A 202 18.81 24.65 -7.51
N GLY A 203 19.05 23.35 -7.30
CA GLY A 203 20.30 22.84 -6.75
C GLY A 203 21.42 22.68 -7.77
N ARG A 204 21.09 22.34 -9.03
CA ARG A 204 22.08 22.14 -10.10
C ARG A 204 21.74 22.99 -11.32
N PHE A 205 22.67 23.85 -11.70
CA PHE A 205 22.56 24.74 -12.87
C PHE A 205 23.00 24.01 -14.15
N ASN A 206 22.07 23.35 -14.82
CA ASN A 206 22.30 22.59 -16.07
C ASN A 206 21.22 22.90 -17.14
N ASP A 207 21.35 22.38 -18.36
CA ASP A 207 20.42 22.71 -19.46
C ASP A 207 18.96 22.38 -19.12
N SER A 208 18.73 21.25 -18.44
CA SER A 208 17.40 20.86 -17.97
C SER A 208 16.81 21.88 -16.98
N ALA A 209 17.63 22.46 -16.10
CA ALA A 209 17.20 23.52 -15.22
C ALA A 209 16.88 24.83 -15.95
N ALA A 210 17.55 25.12 -17.06
CA ALA A 210 17.32 26.34 -17.84
C ALA A 210 16.00 26.20 -18.60
N ASP A 211 15.75 25.00 -19.15
CA ASP A 211 14.46 24.63 -19.71
C ASP A 211 13.33 24.78 -18.69
N ALA A 212 13.50 24.24 -17.49
CA ALA A 212 12.51 24.33 -16.42
C ALA A 212 12.25 25.79 -15.99
N LEU A 213 13.31 26.59 -15.83
CA LEU A 213 13.21 28.00 -15.47
C LEU A 213 12.41 28.80 -16.52
N VAL A 214 12.71 28.60 -17.81
CA VAL A 214 11.99 29.31 -18.88
C VAL A 214 10.53 28.85 -18.98
N LYS A 215 10.23 27.57 -18.74
CA LYS A 215 8.85 27.09 -18.63
C LYS A 215 8.10 27.71 -17.46
N VAL A 216 8.74 27.83 -16.29
CA VAL A 216 8.16 28.52 -15.12
C VAL A 216 7.93 29.99 -15.42
N TYR A 217 8.90 30.67 -16.04
CA TYR A 217 8.74 32.06 -16.50
C TYR A 217 7.52 32.21 -17.42
N GLN A 218 7.37 31.33 -18.42
CA GLN A 218 6.22 31.32 -19.33
C GLN A 218 4.89 31.06 -18.58
N LYS A 219 4.88 30.21 -17.54
CA LYS A 219 3.71 29.99 -16.69
C LYS A 219 3.35 31.26 -15.93
N VAL A 220 4.30 31.81 -15.18
CA VAL A 220 4.10 33.04 -14.38
C VAL A 220 3.67 34.21 -15.25
N ARG A 221 4.16 34.33 -16.49
CA ARG A 221 3.71 35.40 -17.39
C ARG A 221 2.25 35.30 -17.82
N ARG A 222 1.78 34.07 -18.04
CA ARG A 222 0.39 33.80 -18.41
C ARG A 222 -0.57 34.08 -17.25
N GLU A 223 -0.06 34.12 -16.03
CA GLU A 223 -0.86 34.21 -14.82
C GLU A 223 -0.64 35.55 -14.14
N SER A 224 -1.64 36.44 -14.17
CA SER A 224 -1.59 37.64 -13.34
C SER A 224 -1.67 37.22 -11.87
N LEU A 225 -0.59 37.45 -11.11
CA LEU A 225 -0.54 37.20 -9.67
C LEU A 225 -1.60 38.04 -8.91
N GLN A 226 -2.09 39.12 -9.52
CA GLN A 226 -3.08 40.02 -8.93
C GLN A 226 -4.53 39.52 -9.09
N ASN A 227 -4.80 38.59 -10.02
CA ASN A 227 -6.15 38.13 -10.34
C ASN A 227 -6.45 36.70 -9.83
N ARG A 228 -5.64 36.15 -8.92
CA ARG A 228 -5.85 34.81 -8.34
C ARG A 228 -6.00 34.85 -6.83
N TRP A 229 -6.88 33.99 -6.32
CA TRP A 229 -7.11 33.78 -4.89
C TRP A 229 -5.92 33.10 -4.19
N ASP A 230 -5.14 32.31 -4.93
CA ASP A 230 -3.91 31.67 -4.43
C ASP A 230 -2.89 31.46 -5.57
N PRO A 231 -2.07 32.47 -5.91
CA PRO A 231 -1.09 32.34 -6.98
C PRO A 231 0.12 31.50 -6.55
N GLU A 232 0.50 30.53 -7.39
CA GLU A 232 1.78 29.82 -7.24
C GLU A 232 2.97 30.79 -7.40
N CYS A 233 3.61 31.12 -6.28
CA CYS A 233 4.71 32.11 -6.24
C CYS A 233 6.06 31.51 -5.86
N GLN A 234 6.12 30.19 -5.60
CA GLN A 234 7.31 29.50 -5.10
C GLN A 234 7.43 28.16 -5.83
N PHE A 235 8.54 28.00 -6.56
CA PHE A 235 8.84 26.83 -7.37
C PHE A 235 10.17 26.22 -6.92
N VAL A 236 10.27 24.90 -6.91
CA VAL A 236 11.51 24.19 -6.58
C VAL A 236 11.77 23.11 -7.64
N LEU A 237 12.90 23.18 -8.34
CA LEU A 237 13.31 22.15 -9.29
C LEU A 237 14.11 21.05 -8.58
N ARG A 238 13.63 19.82 -8.68
CA ARG A 238 14.29 18.65 -8.12
C ARG A 238 14.06 17.41 -8.98
N ASP A 239 15.13 16.66 -9.22
CA ASP A 239 15.08 15.38 -9.96
C ASP A 239 14.36 15.51 -11.32
N GLY A 240 14.50 16.67 -11.98
CA GLY A 240 13.85 16.99 -13.27
C GLY A 240 12.38 17.43 -13.17
N VAL A 241 11.83 17.53 -11.96
CA VAL A 241 10.43 17.88 -11.68
C VAL A 241 10.36 19.23 -10.96
N VAL A 242 9.44 20.09 -11.38
CA VAL A 242 9.16 21.37 -10.70
C VAL A 242 8.05 21.14 -9.68
N HIS A 243 8.35 21.40 -8.41
CA HIS A 243 7.43 21.30 -7.28
C HIS A 243 6.90 22.67 -6.87
N THR A 244 5.67 22.71 -6.36
CA THR A 244 5.04 23.88 -5.74
C THR A 244 4.62 23.54 -4.30
N GLY A 245 4.80 24.50 -3.40
CA GLY A 245 4.50 24.33 -1.98
C GLY A 245 3.02 24.53 -1.68
N HIS A 246 2.40 23.57 -0.99
CA HIS A 246 1.02 23.63 -0.54
C HIS A 246 0.94 23.39 0.97
N PHE A 247 0.06 24.12 1.65
CA PHE A 247 -0.22 23.88 3.07
C PHE A 247 -1.20 22.71 3.22
N ASN A 248 -0.87 21.76 4.10
CA ASN A 248 -1.78 20.69 4.46
C ASN A 248 -1.82 20.51 5.99
N TRP A 249 -3.00 20.21 6.51
CA TRP A 249 -3.20 19.94 7.93
C TRP A 249 -2.78 18.50 8.23
N LEU A 250 -1.79 18.33 9.10
CA LEU A 250 -1.34 17.01 9.57
C LEU A 250 -1.69 16.87 11.06
N SER A 251 -2.22 15.71 11.44
CA SER A 251 -2.38 15.38 12.87
C SER A 251 -1.03 15.01 13.46
N MET A 252 -0.67 15.67 14.56
CA MET A 252 0.55 15.36 15.33
C MET A 252 0.57 13.91 15.82
N GLU A 253 -0.59 13.29 16.05
CA GLU A 253 -0.69 11.88 16.46
C GLU A 253 -0.13 10.91 15.40
N LYS A 254 -0.21 11.30 14.11
CA LYS A 254 0.32 10.50 13.00
C LYS A 254 1.81 10.73 12.74
N LEU A 255 2.35 11.83 13.28
CA LEU A 255 3.75 12.24 13.10
C LEU A 255 4.61 11.96 14.34
N ALA A 256 3.98 11.78 15.51
CA ALA A 256 4.68 11.39 16.71
C ALA A 256 5.31 10.02 16.47
N PRO A 257 6.66 9.89 16.54
CA PRO A 257 7.26 8.57 16.63
C PRO A 257 6.63 7.89 17.85
N ALA A 258 6.10 6.68 17.68
CA ALA A 258 5.61 5.91 18.81
C ALA A 258 6.76 5.82 19.81
N ILE A 259 6.60 6.44 20.99
CA ILE A 259 7.60 6.34 22.05
C ILE A 259 7.53 4.90 22.54
N GLU A 260 8.39 4.04 21.98
CA GLU A 260 8.57 2.66 22.39
C GLU A 260 9.01 2.66 23.86
N LYS A 261 8.11 2.29 24.77
CA LYS A 261 8.47 2.10 26.18
C LYS A 261 9.30 0.82 26.31
N GLU A 262 10.49 0.91 26.91
CA GLU A 262 11.31 -0.26 27.21
C GLU A 262 10.54 -1.27 28.10
N GLY A 263 10.71 -2.56 27.82
CA GLY A 263 10.17 -3.65 28.65
C GLY A 263 8.73 -4.08 28.35
N LEU A 264 8.10 -3.57 27.28
CA LEU A 264 6.80 -4.07 26.82
C LEU A 264 6.93 -4.83 25.49
N PRO A 265 6.07 -5.85 25.26
CA PRO A 265 6.09 -6.59 24.01
C PRO A 265 5.68 -5.72 22.82
N MET A 266 6.24 -6.04 21.66
CA MET A 266 5.83 -5.46 20.37
C MET A 266 5.06 -6.53 19.61
N THR A 267 3.85 -6.20 19.16
CA THR A 267 2.96 -7.09 18.42
C THR A 267 2.65 -6.49 17.05
N LEU A 268 2.66 -7.30 16.01
CA LEU A 268 2.32 -6.89 14.66
C LEU A 268 0.81 -6.69 14.54
N ALA A 269 0.38 -5.49 14.16
CA ALA A 269 -1.03 -5.11 14.05
C ALA A 269 -1.36 -4.66 12.62
N VAL A 270 -2.60 -4.93 12.20
CA VAL A 270 -3.18 -4.41 10.95
C VAL A 270 -4.08 -3.23 11.32
N GLU A 271 -3.71 -2.01 10.94
CA GLU A 271 -4.55 -0.84 11.24
C GLU A 271 -5.75 -0.71 10.32
N ARG A 272 -5.55 -1.02 9.04
CA ARG A 272 -6.57 -0.87 8.00
C ARG A 272 -6.64 -2.15 7.18
N PRO A 273 -7.59 -3.06 7.51
CA PRO A 273 -7.82 -4.24 6.70
C PRO A 273 -7.98 -3.87 5.22
N GLY A 274 -7.36 -4.64 4.34
CA GLY A 274 -7.26 -4.39 2.90
C GLY A 274 -5.97 -3.66 2.46
N SER A 275 -5.20 -3.07 3.38
CA SER A 275 -3.97 -2.35 3.07
C SER A 275 -2.74 -3.00 3.73
N VAL A 276 -1.84 -3.55 2.91
CA VAL A 276 -0.56 -4.12 3.39
C VAL A 276 0.32 -3.05 4.04
N ASP A 277 0.26 -1.81 3.55
CA ASP A 277 1.02 -0.68 4.12
C ASP A 277 0.55 -0.26 5.52
N SER A 278 -0.57 -0.82 5.98
CA SER A 278 -1.10 -0.58 7.33
C SER A 278 -0.56 -1.55 8.38
N ILE A 279 0.23 -2.55 7.96
CA ILE A 279 0.84 -3.51 8.87
C ILE A 279 2.02 -2.85 9.56
N SER A 280 1.98 -2.76 10.88
CA SER A 280 3.02 -2.11 11.68
C SER A 280 3.20 -2.79 13.04
N TRP A 281 4.41 -2.66 13.59
CA TRP A 281 4.69 -3.09 14.96
C TRP A 281 4.07 -2.09 15.93
N LYS A 282 3.32 -2.60 16.91
CA LYS A 282 2.70 -1.81 17.96
C LYS A 282 3.06 -2.36 19.32
N GLN A 283 3.29 -1.46 20.26
CA GLN A 283 3.44 -1.83 21.65
C GLN A 283 2.15 -2.43 22.19
N SER A 284 2.26 -3.60 22.81
CA SER A 284 1.13 -4.30 23.45
C SER A 284 1.37 -4.42 24.95
N ARG A 285 0.29 -4.66 25.69
CA ARG A 285 0.37 -4.92 27.13
C ARG A 285 0.62 -6.40 27.35
N LEU A 286 1.54 -6.73 28.24
CA LEU A 286 1.74 -8.10 28.68
C LEU A 286 0.64 -8.48 29.68
N SER A 287 -0.03 -9.60 29.46
CA SER A 287 -0.95 -10.18 30.43
C SER A 287 -0.21 -10.61 31.70
N THR A 288 -0.90 -10.64 32.84
CA THR A 288 -0.33 -11.17 34.08
C THR A 288 -0.14 -12.68 33.95
N LEU A 289 1.00 -13.20 34.40
CA LEU A 289 1.30 -14.64 34.42
C LEU A 289 0.40 -15.34 35.46
N GLY A 290 -0.54 -16.16 34.98
CA GLY A 290 -1.38 -17.00 35.83
C GLY A 290 -0.69 -18.32 36.26
N ASP A 291 -1.39 -19.12 37.06
CA ASP A 291 -0.85 -20.35 37.65
C ASP A 291 -0.46 -21.41 36.60
N ASP A 292 -1.26 -21.55 35.54
CA ASP A 292 -1.07 -22.53 34.47
C ASP A 292 -0.40 -21.93 33.21
N ASP A 293 0.04 -20.68 33.29
CA ASP A 293 0.57 -19.92 32.16
C ASP A 293 2.10 -20.05 32.05
N VAL A 294 2.62 -19.71 30.87
CA VAL A 294 4.03 -19.51 30.61
C VAL A 294 4.24 -18.19 29.87
N GLU A 295 5.32 -17.50 30.20
CA GLU A 295 5.82 -16.38 29.41
C GLU A 295 6.80 -16.92 28.36
N LEU A 296 6.50 -16.69 27.09
CA LEU A 296 7.24 -17.20 25.94
C LEU A 296 7.97 -16.06 25.22
N ASP A 297 9.29 -16.17 25.07
CA ASP A 297 10.08 -15.35 24.14
C ASP A 297 9.93 -15.90 22.73
N VAL A 298 9.28 -15.15 21.85
CA VAL A 298 8.94 -15.63 20.50
C VAL A 298 10.08 -15.31 19.56
N HIS A 299 10.65 -16.35 18.92
CA HIS A 299 11.76 -16.20 17.98
C HIS A 299 11.29 -16.27 16.53
N TYR A 300 10.39 -17.21 16.22
CA TYR A 300 9.84 -17.41 14.88
C TYR A 300 8.35 -17.66 14.98
N ALA A 301 7.59 -17.13 14.03
CA ALA A 301 6.15 -17.34 13.95
C ALA A 301 5.75 -17.78 12.54
N GLY A 302 4.82 -18.72 12.46
CA GLY A 302 4.35 -19.28 11.20
C GLY A 302 3.34 -18.36 10.51
N LEU A 303 3.54 -18.13 9.21
CA LEU A 303 2.59 -17.39 8.36
C LEU A 303 1.59 -18.34 7.72
N ASN A 304 0.34 -18.15 8.12
CA ASN A 304 -0.78 -18.97 7.67
C ASN A 304 -1.68 -18.18 6.70
N PHE A 305 -2.39 -18.89 5.83
CA PHE A 305 -3.34 -18.25 4.90
C PHE A 305 -4.44 -17.47 5.64
N ARG A 306 -4.77 -17.89 6.88
CA ARG A 306 -5.66 -17.13 7.78
C ARG A 306 -5.18 -15.70 7.97
N ASP A 307 -3.88 -15.48 8.17
CA ASP A 307 -3.33 -14.16 8.49
C ASP A 307 -3.49 -13.20 7.30
N ILE A 308 -3.35 -13.74 6.08
CA ILE A 308 -3.64 -13.00 4.85
C ILE A 308 -5.12 -12.62 4.79
N MET A 309 -6.03 -13.55 5.12
CA MET A 309 -7.47 -13.27 5.12
C MET A 309 -7.89 -12.28 6.19
N VAL A 310 -7.23 -12.30 7.36
CA VAL A 310 -7.40 -11.27 8.40
C VAL A 310 -6.92 -9.91 7.89
N ASN A 311 -5.74 -9.86 7.28
CA ASN A 311 -5.21 -8.63 6.70
C ASN A 311 -6.11 -8.07 5.60
N LEU A 312 -6.76 -8.91 4.80
CA LEU A 312 -7.71 -8.47 3.76
C LEU A 312 -9.11 -8.11 4.31
N GLY A 313 -9.36 -8.27 5.60
CA GLY A 313 -10.67 -7.99 6.22
C GLY A 313 -11.76 -9.03 5.91
N VAL A 314 -11.39 -10.19 5.36
CA VAL A 314 -12.32 -11.29 5.05
C VAL A 314 -12.65 -12.10 6.30
N ILE A 315 -11.69 -12.23 7.22
CA ILE A 315 -11.83 -12.90 8.51
C ILE A 315 -11.59 -11.88 9.61
N ASP A 316 -12.38 -11.96 10.68
CA ASP A 316 -12.16 -11.12 11.85
C ASP A 316 -10.78 -11.36 12.51
N GLY A 317 -10.13 -10.25 12.82
CA GLY A 317 -8.78 -10.15 13.37
C GLY A 317 -8.71 -9.89 14.86
N GLU A 318 -9.83 -9.84 15.60
CA GLU A 318 -9.85 -9.50 17.04
C GLU A 318 -8.87 -10.32 17.89
N ARG A 319 -8.68 -11.61 17.56
CA ARG A 319 -7.75 -12.50 18.26
C ARG A 319 -6.27 -12.34 17.86
N GLY A 320 -5.97 -11.40 16.97
CA GLY A 320 -4.63 -11.16 16.46
C GLY A 320 -4.19 -12.09 15.32
N LEU A 321 -2.99 -11.80 14.82
CA LEU A 321 -2.32 -12.52 13.73
C LEU A 321 -1.48 -13.68 14.26
N SER A 322 -1.18 -14.62 13.37
CA SER A 322 -0.47 -15.87 13.60
C SER A 322 -1.21 -16.83 14.52
N LEU A 323 -0.99 -18.12 14.24
CA LEU A 323 -1.56 -19.24 15.00
C LEU A 323 -0.50 -20.15 15.63
N GLU A 324 0.77 -19.92 15.31
CA GLU A 324 1.87 -20.75 15.76
C GLU A 324 3.18 -19.97 15.87
N ALA A 325 4.02 -20.39 16.80
CA ALA A 325 5.36 -19.86 16.97
C ALA A 325 6.31 -20.90 17.54
N SER A 326 7.59 -20.60 17.48
CA SER A 326 8.62 -21.25 18.28
C SER A 326 9.38 -20.20 19.08
N GLY A 327 9.82 -20.62 20.27
CA GLY A 327 10.42 -19.70 21.22
C GLY A 327 11.04 -20.40 22.42
N VAL A 328 11.43 -19.59 23.40
CA VAL A 328 12.05 -20.06 24.65
C VAL A 328 11.21 -19.59 25.83
N ILE A 329 10.95 -20.49 26.77
CA ILE A 329 10.22 -20.17 28.00
C ILE A 329 11.05 -19.20 28.85
N ARG A 330 10.49 -18.04 29.20
CA ARG A 330 11.08 -17.03 30.09
C ARG A 330 10.68 -17.26 31.54
N GLN A 331 9.39 -17.49 31.76
CA GLN A 331 8.81 -17.71 33.08
C GLN A 331 7.70 -18.76 32.99
N VAL A 332 7.42 -19.42 34.12
CA VAL A 332 6.34 -20.39 34.24
C VAL A 332 5.52 -20.07 35.48
N GLY A 333 4.20 -20.24 35.37
CA GLY A 333 3.28 -20.13 36.48
C GLY A 333 3.51 -21.22 37.54
N PRO A 334 3.14 -21.00 38.81
CA PRO A 334 3.33 -21.96 39.90
C PRO A 334 2.74 -23.36 39.67
N GLY A 335 1.69 -23.49 38.85
CA GLY A 335 1.03 -24.76 38.52
C GLY A 335 1.70 -25.55 37.40
N VAL A 336 2.67 -24.97 36.70
CA VAL A 336 3.33 -25.58 35.54
C VAL A 336 4.48 -26.48 35.99
N THR A 337 4.34 -27.80 35.77
CA THR A 337 5.34 -28.79 36.21
C THR A 337 6.16 -29.42 35.08
N HIS A 338 5.71 -29.31 33.83
CA HIS A 338 6.32 -29.99 32.66
C HIS A 338 7.20 -29.09 31.79
N LEU A 339 7.25 -27.80 32.07
CA LEU A 339 8.09 -26.80 31.40
C LEU A 339 8.85 -25.99 32.43
N ARG A 340 10.03 -25.49 32.05
CA ARG A 340 10.85 -24.59 32.89
C ARG A 340 11.46 -23.47 32.04
N PRO A 341 11.89 -22.36 32.66
CA PRO A 341 12.65 -21.32 31.98
C PRO A 341 13.87 -21.89 31.23
N GLY A 342 14.08 -21.42 30.01
CA GLY A 342 15.13 -21.89 29.10
C GLY A 342 14.71 -23.03 28.17
N ASP A 343 13.57 -23.69 28.42
CA ASP A 343 13.09 -24.74 27.52
C ASP A 343 12.68 -24.15 26.16
N ARG A 344 13.07 -24.87 25.10
CA ARG A 344 12.72 -24.54 23.72
C ARG A 344 11.38 -25.17 23.40
N VAL A 345 10.44 -24.39 22.88
CA VAL A 345 9.07 -24.87 22.62
C VAL A 345 8.53 -24.41 21.27
N ILE A 346 7.57 -25.16 20.75
CA ILE A 346 6.57 -24.66 19.80
C ILE A 346 5.30 -24.31 20.56
N ALA A 347 4.61 -23.26 20.14
CA ALA A 347 3.36 -22.80 20.73
C ALA A 347 2.25 -22.76 19.67
N LEU A 348 1.05 -23.13 20.09
CA LEU A 348 -0.19 -22.95 19.34
C LEU A 348 -1.04 -21.89 20.05
N GLY A 349 -1.66 -20.98 19.31
CA GLY A 349 -2.45 -19.91 19.93
C GLY A 349 -2.94 -18.89 18.93
N THR A 350 -3.13 -17.65 19.38
CA THR A 350 -3.47 -16.51 18.53
C THR A 350 -2.67 -15.29 18.97
N GLY A 351 -2.33 -14.38 18.05
CA GLY A 351 -1.56 -13.17 18.40
C GLY A 351 -0.05 -13.43 18.55
N LEU A 352 0.46 -14.47 17.90
CA LEU A 352 1.84 -14.94 18.04
C LEU A 352 2.86 -14.16 17.20
N TYR A 353 2.42 -13.17 16.40
CA TYR A 353 3.33 -12.15 15.85
C TYR A 353 3.67 -11.09 16.88
N THR A 354 4.44 -11.49 17.89
CA THR A 354 4.84 -10.66 19.01
C THR A 354 6.27 -10.98 19.41
N SER A 355 6.95 -10.08 20.14
CA SER A 355 8.28 -10.35 20.70
C SER A 355 8.22 -11.36 21.85
N TRP A 356 7.22 -11.23 22.73
CA TRP A 356 6.90 -12.23 23.74
C TRP A 356 5.43 -12.15 24.14
N LEU A 357 4.90 -13.20 24.77
CA LEU A 357 3.54 -13.26 25.28
C LEU A 357 3.41 -14.18 26.50
N VAL A 358 2.30 -14.02 27.22
CA VAL A 358 1.83 -15.00 28.20
C VAL A 358 0.76 -15.86 27.55
N THR A 359 0.91 -17.18 27.64
CA THR A 359 -0.05 -18.16 27.11
C THR A 359 -0.12 -19.41 28.00
N LEU A 360 -1.12 -20.25 27.80
CA LEU A 360 -1.32 -21.47 28.58
C LEU A 360 -0.21 -22.49 28.32
N SER A 361 0.33 -23.08 29.38
CA SER A 361 1.42 -24.06 29.31
C SER A 361 1.07 -25.32 28.49
N ARG A 362 -0.21 -25.72 28.47
CA ARG A 362 -0.73 -26.86 27.66
C ARG A 362 -0.69 -26.63 26.14
N LEU A 363 -0.51 -25.39 25.69
CA LEU A 363 -0.39 -25.04 24.28
C LEU A 363 1.06 -24.94 23.81
N CYS A 364 2.02 -25.18 24.72
CA CYS A 364 3.45 -25.18 24.44
C CYS A 364 3.99 -26.61 24.51
N PHE A 365 4.75 -27.01 23.48
CA PHE A 365 5.32 -28.36 23.37
C PHE A 365 6.84 -28.27 23.25
N PRO A 366 7.60 -29.06 24.05
CA PRO A 366 9.05 -29.01 24.03
C PRO A 366 9.62 -29.47 22.69
N VAL A 367 10.74 -28.86 22.30
CA VAL A 367 11.48 -29.12 21.08
C VAL A 367 12.87 -29.63 21.45
N ALA A 368 13.33 -30.67 20.74
CA ALA A 368 14.67 -31.22 20.96
C ALA A 368 15.77 -30.24 20.54
N ASP A 369 16.93 -30.32 21.20
CA ASP A 369 18.00 -29.34 21.03
C ASP A 369 18.63 -29.34 19.62
N ASP A 370 18.55 -30.46 18.92
CA ASP A 370 19.09 -30.65 17.57
C ASP A 370 18.18 -30.11 16.46
N MET A 371 16.94 -29.74 16.77
CA MET A 371 15.99 -29.21 15.79
C MET A 371 16.17 -27.70 15.61
N SER A 372 15.98 -27.19 14.39
CA SER A 372 16.00 -25.74 14.12
C SER A 372 14.72 -25.07 14.62
N MET A 373 14.84 -24.00 15.43
CA MET A 373 13.68 -23.21 15.90
C MET A 373 12.85 -22.64 14.74
N LYS A 374 13.51 -22.24 13.65
CA LYS A 374 12.85 -21.75 12.44
C LYS A 374 12.01 -22.83 11.77
N ASP A 375 12.54 -24.05 11.70
CA ASP A 375 11.86 -25.15 10.99
C ASP A 375 10.68 -25.67 11.81
N VAL A 376 10.84 -25.80 13.13
CA VAL A 376 9.75 -26.28 13.99
C VAL A 376 8.59 -25.30 14.09
N ALA A 377 8.80 -23.99 13.86
CA ALA A 377 7.71 -23.01 13.79
C ALA A 377 6.72 -23.28 12.63
N THR A 378 7.08 -24.11 11.65
CA THR A 378 6.25 -24.43 10.47
C THR A 378 5.35 -25.67 10.65
N ILE A 379 5.49 -26.36 11.78
CA ILE A 379 4.87 -27.67 12.04
C ILE A 379 3.47 -27.57 12.66
N PRO A 380 3.24 -26.78 13.74
CA PRO A 380 2.09 -27.00 14.63
C PRO A 380 0.73 -26.96 13.95
N VAL A 381 0.38 -25.88 13.25
CA VAL A 381 -0.94 -25.67 12.64
C VAL A 381 -1.16 -26.63 11.48
N ALA A 382 -0.15 -26.83 10.65
CA ALA A 382 -0.24 -27.71 9.49
C ALA A 382 -0.50 -29.17 9.90
N TYR A 383 0.27 -29.69 10.87
CA TYR A 383 0.12 -31.05 11.35
C TYR A 383 -1.10 -31.23 12.25
N ALA A 384 -1.41 -30.28 13.14
CA ALA A 384 -2.64 -30.35 13.93
C ALA A 384 -3.88 -30.40 13.04
N THR A 385 -3.91 -29.59 11.97
CA THR A 385 -4.98 -29.62 10.97
C THR A 385 -5.03 -30.98 10.27
N ALA A 386 -3.91 -31.46 9.73
CA ALA A 386 -3.87 -32.74 9.01
C ALA A 386 -4.27 -33.94 9.89
N ILE A 387 -3.76 -34.00 11.13
CA ILE A 387 -4.08 -35.05 12.11
C ILE A 387 -5.58 -35.04 12.41
N TYR A 388 -6.13 -33.89 12.76
CA TYR A 388 -7.55 -33.78 13.08
C TYR A 388 -8.44 -34.09 11.88
N SER A 389 -8.11 -33.54 10.70
CA SER A 389 -8.86 -33.74 9.47
C SER A 389 -8.85 -35.20 9.02
N LEU A 390 -7.71 -35.88 9.04
CA LEU A 390 -7.60 -37.25 8.55
C LEU A 390 -7.95 -38.29 9.61
N LEU A 391 -7.48 -38.15 10.84
CA LEU A 391 -7.63 -39.20 11.87
C LEU A 391 -8.94 -39.04 12.66
N THR A 392 -9.30 -37.82 13.04
CA THR A 392 -10.49 -37.59 13.89
C THR A 392 -11.76 -37.44 13.05
N VAL A 393 -11.69 -36.61 12.02
CA VAL A 393 -12.85 -36.26 11.17
C VAL A 393 -13.03 -37.28 10.05
N GLY A 394 -11.99 -37.49 9.26
CA GLY A 394 -11.95 -38.45 8.15
C GLY A 394 -11.95 -39.90 8.63
N GLN A 395 -11.35 -40.18 9.79
CA GLN A 395 -11.12 -41.54 10.29
C GLN A 395 -10.47 -42.41 9.21
N LEU A 396 -9.38 -41.92 8.63
CA LEU A 396 -8.64 -42.61 7.58
C LEU A 396 -8.14 -43.97 8.09
N GLU A 397 -8.58 -45.03 7.43
CA GLU A 397 -8.17 -46.40 7.73
C GLU A 397 -7.12 -46.90 6.73
N ARG A 398 -6.43 -47.98 7.11
CA ARG A 398 -5.50 -48.67 6.22
C ARG A 398 -6.23 -49.06 4.94
N SER A 399 -5.56 -48.90 3.80
CA SER A 399 -6.06 -49.25 2.46
C SER A 399 -7.16 -48.35 1.89
N GLN A 400 -7.61 -47.31 2.59
CA GLN A 400 -8.47 -46.27 2.02
C GLN A 400 -7.67 -45.29 1.15
N SER A 401 -8.33 -44.67 0.18
CA SER A 401 -7.74 -43.63 -0.67
C SER A 401 -8.13 -42.22 -0.27
N VAL A 402 -7.19 -41.30 -0.45
CA VAL A 402 -7.35 -39.89 -0.09
C VAL A 402 -7.00 -38.98 -1.27
N LEU A 403 -7.83 -37.98 -1.54
CA LEU A 403 -7.52 -36.86 -2.43
C LEU A 403 -7.14 -35.64 -1.59
N ILE A 404 -5.92 -35.15 -1.76
CA ILE A 404 -5.37 -34.00 -1.04
C ILE A 404 -5.28 -32.82 -2.00
N HIS A 405 -6.13 -31.81 -1.79
CA HIS A 405 -6.04 -30.58 -2.56
C HIS A 405 -4.88 -29.69 -2.11
N SER A 406 -4.31 -28.93 -3.06
CA SER A 406 -3.16 -28.04 -2.81
C SER A 406 -1.99 -28.75 -2.10
N ALA A 407 -1.62 -29.94 -2.56
CA ALA A 407 -0.76 -30.89 -1.85
C ALA A 407 0.66 -30.38 -1.54
N CYS A 408 1.18 -29.41 -2.29
CA CYS A 408 2.45 -28.74 -1.96
C CYS A 408 2.33 -27.64 -0.88
N GLY A 409 1.12 -27.30 -0.42
CA GLY A 409 0.93 -26.42 0.73
C GLY A 409 1.27 -27.11 2.05
N ALA A 410 1.42 -26.35 3.13
CA ALA A 410 1.84 -26.88 4.43
C ALA A 410 0.92 -28.01 4.94
N VAL A 411 -0.41 -27.78 4.96
CA VAL A 411 -1.39 -28.80 5.36
C VAL A 411 -1.38 -29.99 4.39
N GLY A 412 -1.19 -29.75 3.08
CA GLY A 412 -1.13 -30.81 2.08
C GLY A 412 0.06 -31.76 2.30
N GLN A 413 1.24 -31.20 2.56
CA GLN A 413 2.44 -31.96 2.87
C GLN A 413 2.30 -32.74 4.19
N ALA A 414 1.77 -32.09 5.23
CA ALA A 414 1.46 -32.75 6.51
C ALA A 414 0.45 -33.90 6.32
N ALA A 415 -0.60 -33.69 5.52
CA ALA A 415 -1.59 -34.71 5.20
C ALA A 415 -0.99 -35.91 4.47
N ILE A 416 -0.03 -35.71 3.56
CA ILE A 416 0.69 -36.82 2.90
C ILE A 416 1.49 -37.62 3.93
N HIS A 417 2.21 -36.95 4.84
CA HIS A 417 2.95 -37.63 5.91
C HIS A 417 2.02 -38.46 6.82
N ILE A 418 0.93 -37.87 7.29
CA ILE A 418 -0.06 -38.56 8.14
C ILE A 418 -0.71 -39.74 7.41
N ALA A 419 -1.11 -39.56 6.15
CA ALA A 419 -1.69 -40.64 5.35
C ALA A 419 -0.73 -41.84 5.22
N ARG A 420 0.57 -41.59 5.02
CA ARG A 420 1.60 -42.65 4.97
C ARG A 420 1.79 -43.35 6.30
N MET A 421 1.80 -42.60 7.40
CA MET A 421 1.88 -43.18 8.75
C MET A 421 0.71 -44.12 9.03
N MET A 422 -0.49 -43.79 8.53
CA MET A 422 -1.68 -44.64 8.60
C MET A 422 -1.67 -45.82 7.62
N LYS A 423 -0.55 -46.02 6.91
CA LYS A 423 -0.39 -47.06 5.88
C LYS A 423 -1.44 -46.94 4.77
N ALA A 424 -1.90 -45.73 4.46
CA ALA A 424 -2.49 -45.47 3.16
C ALA A 424 -1.39 -45.73 2.14
N GLU A 425 -1.62 -46.71 1.28
CA GLU A 425 -0.63 -47.08 0.29
C GLU A 425 -0.38 -45.89 -0.62
N TYR A 426 0.86 -45.73 -1.04
CA TYR A 426 1.28 -44.57 -1.80
C TYR A 426 0.51 -44.39 -3.13
N TRP A 427 0.05 -45.50 -3.73
CA TRP A 427 -0.83 -45.49 -4.91
C TRP A 427 -2.28 -45.07 -4.62
N LYS A 428 -2.67 -44.97 -3.35
CA LYS A 428 -3.99 -44.52 -2.89
C LYS A 428 -3.99 -43.07 -2.40
N ILE A 429 -2.84 -42.39 -2.50
CA ILE A 429 -2.75 -40.95 -2.30
C ILE A 429 -2.86 -40.28 -3.67
N TYR A 430 -3.88 -39.45 -3.81
CA TYR A 430 -4.12 -38.58 -4.95
C TYR A 430 -3.92 -37.14 -4.53
N ALA A 431 -3.35 -36.31 -5.40
CA ALA A 431 -2.96 -34.95 -5.06
C ALA A 431 -3.32 -33.99 -6.19
N THR A 432 -3.60 -32.73 -5.86
CA THR A 432 -3.68 -31.65 -6.86
C THR A 432 -2.65 -30.56 -6.60
N VAL A 433 -2.08 -30.02 -7.68
CA VAL A 433 -1.13 -28.90 -7.66
C VAL A 433 -1.36 -27.95 -8.82
N GLY A 434 -0.88 -26.71 -8.70
CA GLY A 434 -1.13 -25.66 -9.68
C GLY A 434 -0.07 -25.48 -10.77
N THR A 435 1.13 -26.06 -10.63
CA THR A 435 2.28 -25.76 -11.51
C THR A 435 3.16 -26.99 -11.74
N PRO A 436 3.81 -27.13 -12.92
CA PRO A 436 4.70 -28.28 -13.19
C PRO A 436 5.83 -28.49 -12.17
N PRO A 437 6.54 -27.46 -11.66
CA PRO A 437 7.56 -27.67 -10.63
C PRO A 437 7.01 -28.25 -9.31
N LYS A 438 5.72 -28.03 -9.02
CA LYS A 438 5.05 -28.63 -7.85
C LYS A 438 4.72 -30.10 -8.08
N VAL A 439 4.51 -30.51 -9.32
CA VAL A 439 4.36 -31.91 -9.68
C VAL A 439 5.67 -32.64 -9.42
N GLU A 440 6.77 -32.15 -9.99
CA GLU A 440 8.11 -32.71 -9.81
C GLU A 440 8.51 -32.77 -8.33
N TYR A 441 8.15 -31.76 -7.54
CA TYR A 441 8.37 -31.77 -6.09
C TYR A 441 7.66 -32.94 -5.40
N LEU A 442 6.39 -33.20 -5.71
CA LEU A 442 5.65 -34.33 -5.13
C LEU A 442 6.22 -35.68 -5.59
N GLU A 443 6.64 -35.78 -6.85
CA GLU A 443 7.29 -36.98 -7.39
C GLU A 443 8.65 -37.24 -6.74
N ASN A 444 9.49 -36.22 -6.58
CA ASN A 444 10.85 -36.42 -6.09
C ASN A 444 10.91 -36.53 -4.56
N MET A 445 10.19 -35.65 -3.84
CA MET A 445 10.29 -35.58 -2.38
C MET A 445 9.36 -36.55 -1.67
N PHE A 446 8.14 -36.68 -2.16
CA PHE A 446 7.19 -37.62 -1.60
C PHE A 446 7.20 -38.91 -2.40
N GLY A 447 7.66 -38.91 -3.64
CA GLY A 447 7.54 -40.06 -4.51
C GLY A 447 6.33 -39.96 -5.42
N ILE A 448 5.19 -39.32 -5.07
CA ILE A 448 3.80 -39.62 -5.55
C ILE A 448 3.74 -39.85 -7.07
N PRO A 449 3.07 -40.89 -7.61
CA PRO A 449 3.20 -41.20 -9.04
C PRO A 449 2.65 -40.07 -9.87
N ARG A 450 3.27 -39.76 -11.01
CA ARG A 450 2.75 -38.74 -11.94
C ARG A 450 1.26 -38.86 -12.23
N LYS A 451 0.80 -40.11 -12.40
CA LYS A 451 -0.59 -40.49 -12.70
C LYS A 451 -1.60 -40.19 -11.57
N ASN A 452 -1.12 -39.91 -10.36
CA ASN A 452 -1.93 -39.55 -9.20
C ASN A 452 -1.84 -38.05 -8.86
N ILE A 453 -1.14 -37.24 -9.67
CA ILE A 453 -0.97 -35.80 -9.46
C ILE A 453 -1.71 -35.03 -10.55
N PHE A 454 -2.72 -34.27 -10.13
CA PHE A 454 -3.68 -33.60 -11.01
C PHE A 454 -3.63 -32.07 -10.89
N ASN A 455 -4.35 -31.38 -11.77
CA ASN A 455 -4.39 -29.91 -11.79
C ASN A 455 -5.32 -29.35 -10.70
N SER A 456 -4.87 -28.36 -9.93
CA SER A 456 -5.67 -27.72 -8.86
C SER A 456 -6.40 -26.43 -9.29
N ARG A 457 -6.26 -25.99 -10.56
CA ARG A 457 -6.73 -24.68 -11.05
C ARG A 457 -7.98 -24.76 -11.93
N ASN A 458 -8.41 -25.96 -12.30
CA ASN A 458 -9.60 -26.22 -13.08
C ASN A 458 -10.23 -27.54 -12.64
N THR A 459 -11.36 -27.91 -13.23
CA THR A 459 -12.11 -29.12 -12.87
C THR A 459 -11.57 -30.41 -13.51
N SER A 460 -10.45 -30.36 -14.25
CA SER A 460 -9.94 -31.56 -14.96
C SER A 460 -9.59 -32.70 -14.01
N PHE A 461 -9.22 -32.37 -12.76
CA PHE A 461 -8.92 -33.38 -11.74
C PHE A 461 -10.07 -34.34 -11.49
N VAL A 462 -11.33 -33.96 -11.75
CA VAL A 462 -12.48 -34.87 -11.56
C VAL A 462 -12.34 -36.05 -12.52
N THR A 463 -12.19 -35.78 -13.81
CA THR A 463 -12.02 -36.83 -14.82
C THR A 463 -10.77 -37.66 -14.54
N ASP A 464 -9.67 -37.01 -14.15
CA ASP A 464 -8.41 -37.69 -13.88
C ASP A 464 -8.49 -38.61 -12.64
N VAL A 465 -9.12 -38.15 -11.55
CA VAL A 465 -9.36 -38.95 -10.33
C VAL A 465 -10.28 -40.12 -10.64
N MET A 466 -11.37 -39.90 -11.37
CA MET A 466 -12.30 -40.97 -11.71
C MET A 466 -11.64 -42.02 -12.59
N ASN A 467 -10.81 -41.63 -13.55
CA ASN A 467 -10.03 -42.57 -14.35
C ASN A 467 -9.02 -43.36 -13.49
N ALA A 468 -8.29 -42.67 -12.61
CA ALA A 468 -7.30 -43.31 -11.73
C ALA A 468 -7.92 -44.25 -10.68
N THR A 469 -9.21 -44.06 -10.37
CA THR A 469 -9.97 -44.86 -9.39
C THR A 469 -10.99 -45.79 -10.04
N GLU A 470 -10.92 -46.01 -11.36
CA GLU A 470 -11.84 -46.89 -12.11
C GLU A 470 -13.33 -46.55 -11.90
N GLY A 471 -13.63 -45.25 -11.81
CA GLY A 471 -14.97 -44.71 -11.60
C GLY A 471 -15.48 -44.80 -10.16
N ARG A 472 -14.66 -45.28 -9.21
CA ARG A 472 -15.06 -45.43 -7.81
C ARG A 472 -15.08 -44.10 -7.04
N GLY A 473 -14.14 -43.21 -7.35
CA GLY A 473 -13.81 -42.05 -6.51
C GLY A 473 -12.89 -42.40 -5.34
N VAL A 474 -12.74 -41.47 -4.39
CA VAL A 474 -11.88 -41.60 -3.21
C VAL A 474 -12.65 -41.65 -1.90
N ASP A 475 -12.12 -42.34 -0.89
CA ASP A 475 -12.78 -42.50 0.41
C ASP A 475 -12.78 -41.20 1.22
N ILE A 476 -11.71 -40.40 1.13
CA ILE A 476 -11.60 -39.11 1.82
C ILE A 476 -11.12 -38.04 0.84
N VAL A 477 -11.80 -36.90 0.80
CA VAL A 477 -11.31 -35.69 0.11
C VAL A 477 -10.97 -34.64 1.16
N LEU A 478 -9.70 -34.24 1.25
CA LEU A 478 -9.25 -33.11 2.04
C LEU A 478 -9.27 -31.86 1.14
N ASN A 479 -10.33 -31.05 1.27
CA ASN A 479 -10.57 -29.92 0.39
C ASN A 479 -10.12 -28.58 0.99
N SER A 480 -9.40 -27.83 0.15
CA SER A 480 -9.02 -26.43 0.38
C SER A 480 -9.38 -25.53 -0.81
N LEU A 481 -10.00 -26.09 -1.85
CA LEU A 481 -10.47 -25.36 -3.03
C LEU A 481 -11.84 -24.74 -2.73
N VAL A 482 -12.27 -23.86 -3.62
CA VAL A 482 -13.33 -22.88 -3.35
C VAL A 482 -14.22 -22.71 -4.59
N GLY A 483 -15.46 -22.28 -4.41
CA GLY A 483 -16.44 -22.08 -5.49
C GLY A 483 -16.67 -23.35 -6.32
N GLU A 484 -16.66 -23.22 -7.65
CA GLU A 484 -16.89 -24.33 -8.58
C GLU A 484 -15.96 -25.53 -8.35
N LEU A 485 -14.71 -25.29 -7.92
CA LEU A 485 -13.76 -26.37 -7.67
C LEU A 485 -14.14 -27.18 -6.43
N LEU A 486 -14.66 -26.54 -5.37
CA LEU A 486 -15.22 -27.24 -4.20
C LEU A 486 -16.40 -28.11 -4.61
N HIS A 487 -17.27 -27.59 -5.48
CA HIS A 487 -18.39 -28.36 -6.01
C HIS A 487 -17.93 -29.56 -6.84
N ALA A 488 -16.92 -29.38 -7.69
CA ALA A 488 -16.35 -30.46 -8.49
C ALA A 488 -15.65 -31.52 -7.61
N SER A 489 -15.05 -31.13 -6.49
CA SER A 489 -14.44 -32.08 -5.54
C SER A 489 -15.45 -33.08 -4.96
N TRP A 490 -16.75 -32.73 -4.88
CA TRP A 490 -17.79 -33.68 -4.45
C TRP A 490 -17.97 -34.85 -5.42
N ASP A 491 -17.77 -34.63 -6.72
CA ASP A 491 -17.89 -35.67 -7.73
C ASP A 491 -16.74 -36.71 -7.65
N CYS A 492 -15.68 -36.39 -6.89
CA CYS A 492 -14.59 -37.31 -6.59
C CYS A 492 -14.86 -38.19 -5.36
N VAL A 493 -15.89 -37.91 -4.56
CA VAL A 493 -16.16 -38.64 -3.30
C VAL A 493 -16.83 -39.98 -3.61
N ALA A 494 -16.19 -41.07 -3.20
CA ALA A 494 -16.75 -42.41 -3.35
C ALA A 494 -18.04 -42.58 -2.53
N LYS A 495 -18.82 -43.63 -2.82
CA LYS A 495 -19.92 -44.05 -1.95
C LYS A 495 -19.39 -44.29 -0.53
N PHE A 496 -20.11 -43.82 0.48
CA PHE A 496 -19.68 -43.81 1.90
C PHE A 496 -18.43 -42.97 2.20
N GLY A 497 -17.93 -42.21 1.22
CA GLY A 497 -16.78 -41.35 1.39
C GLY A 497 -17.09 -40.09 2.19
N LYS A 498 -16.03 -39.36 2.54
CA LYS A 498 -16.09 -38.18 3.39
C LYS A 498 -15.40 -36.99 2.72
N MET A 499 -16.11 -35.87 2.69
CA MET A 499 -15.53 -34.57 2.33
C MET A 499 -15.14 -33.84 3.62
N VAL A 500 -13.85 -33.51 3.73
CA VAL A 500 -13.27 -32.79 4.86
C VAL A 500 -12.87 -31.40 4.39
N GLU A 501 -13.68 -30.41 4.75
CA GLU A 501 -13.49 -29.02 4.34
C GLU A 501 -12.64 -28.26 5.35
N ILE A 502 -11.51 -27.69 4.89
CA ILE A 502 -10.65 -26.81 5.68
C ILE A 502 -10.72 -25.34 5.25
N GLY A 503 -11.32 -25.03 4.10
CA GLY A 503 -11.54 -23.67 3.62
C GLY A 503 -12.65 -22.94 4.40
N LYS A 504 -12.53 -21.61 4.51
CA LYS A 504 -13.54 -20.76 5.16
C LYS A 504 -14.33 -19.88 4.17
N ARG A 505 -13.82 -19.65 2.95
CA ARG A 505 -14.35 -18.63 2.03
C ARG A 505 -15.82 -18.87 1.67
N ASP A 506 -16.14 -20.03 1.12
CA ASP A 506 -17.50 -20.35 0.71
C ASP A 506 -18.47 -20.44 1.89
N ILE A 507 -18.00 -20.89 3.06
CA ILE A 507 -18.82 -20.93 4.28
C ILE A 507 -19.17 -19.52 4.76
N LEU A 508 -18.19 -18.61 4.81
CA LEU A 508 -18.40 -17.22 5.21
C LEU A 508 -19.23 -16.44 4.17
N GLY A 509 -19.12 -16.82 2.90
CA GLY A 509 -19.92 -16.26 1.80
C GLY A 509 -21.31 -16.88 1.65
N TYR A 510 -21.78 -17.68 2.62
CA TYR A 510 -23.08 -18.38 2.56
C TYR A 510 -23.28 -19.21 1.29
N GLY A 511 -22.22 -19.89 0.83
CA GLY A 511 -22.23 -20.74 -0.35
C GLY A 511 -23.31 -21.83 -0.26
N THR A 512 -23.99 -22.07 -1.38
CA THR A 512 -24.97 -23.15 -1.47
C THR A 512 -24.28 -24.48 -1.72
N MET A 513 -24.89 -25.60 -1.33
CA MET A 513 -24.36 -26.95 -1.59
C MET A 513 -25.47 -27.84 -2.15
N LYS A 514 -25.15 -28.60 -3.21
CA LYS A 514 -26.09 -29.60 -3.76
C LYS A 514 -26.26 -30.73 -2.75
N MET A 515 -27.51 -31.12 -2.48
CA MET A 515 -27.82 -32.23 -1.57
C MET A 515 -27.73 -33.62 -2.24
N GLN A 516 -27.65 -33.67 -3.58
CA GLN A 516 -27.58 -34.92 -4.34
C GLN A 516 -26.43 -35.86 -3.93
N PRO A 517 -25.19 -35.38 -3.65
CA PRO A 517 -24.07 -36.26 -3.25
C PRO A 517 -24.32 -37.06 -1.97
N PHE A 518 -25.17 -36.56 -1.06
CA PHE A 518 -25.48 -37.25 0.21
C PHE A 518 -26.36 -38.50 0.02
N GLY A 519 -27.00 -38.66 -1.15
CA GLY A 519 -27.75 -39.88 -1.48
C GLY A 519 -26.87 -41.14 -1.54
N GLY A 520 -25.56 -40.99 -1.73
CA GLY A 520 -24.55 -42.05 -1.68
C GLY A 520 -24.07 -42.42 -0.26
N LYS A 521 -24.70 -41.89 0.79
CA LYS A 521 -24.26 -41.97 2.20
C LYS A 521 -22.89 -41.34 2.45
N SER A 522 -22.57 -40.30 1.69
CA SER A 522 -21.36 -39.51 1.88
C SER A 522 -21.55 -38.48 3.00
N TYR A 523 -20.49 -38.15 3.73
CA TYR A 523 -20.53 -37.25 4.89
C TYR A 523 -19.76 -35.96 4.62
N PHE A 524 -20.29 -34.83 5.09
CA PHE A 524 -19.60 -33.54 5.09
C PHE A 524 -19.19 -33.17 6.52
N ARG A 525 -17.93 -32.81 6.73
CA ARG A 525 -17.50 -32.27 8.02
C ARG A 525 -16.46 -31.17 7.83
N ARG A 526 -16.70 -30.04 8.50
CA ARG A 526 -15.74 -28.95 8.61
C ARG A 526 -14.64 -29.33 9.61
N SER A 527 -13.40 -29.07 9.27
CA SER A 527 -12.25 -29.19 10.16
C SER A 527 -11.40 -27.94 10.11
N GLY A 528 -10.99 -27.42 11.26
CA GLY A 528 -10.03 -26.31 11.32
C GLY A 528 -10.05 -25.58 12.66
N PRO A 529 -9.05 -24.74 12.91
CA PRO A 529 -9.00 -23.87 14.09
C PRO A 529 -10.26 -23.01 14.20
N SER A 530 -10.94 -23.11 15.34
CA SER A 530 -12.09 -22.29 15.70
C SER A 530 -11.66 -20.84 15.86
N THR A 531 -12.52 -19.96 15.38
CA THR A 531 -12.61 -18.56 15.74
C THR A 531 -14.07 -18.42 16.14
N GLY A 532 -14.35 -18.57 17.43
CA GLY A 532 -15.70 -18.79 17.96
C GLY A 532 -16.73 -17.78 17.43
N TYR A 533 -17.73 -18.29 16.71
CA TYR A 533 -19.04 -17.65 16.58
C TYR A 533 -20.02 -18.59 17.27
N ALA A 534 -20.13 -18.46 18.59
CA ALA A 534 -21.25 -19.04 19.34
C ALA A 534 -22.42 -18.05 19.27
N GLY A 535 -23.05 -17.96 18.10
CA GLY A 535 -24.33 -17.29 17.94
C GLY A 535 -25.44 -18.20 18.45
N GLN A 536 -26.16 -17.76 19.49
CA GLN A 536 -27.37 -18.39 19.99
C GLN A 536 -28.43 -18.53 18.89
N SER A 537 -28.68 -19.74 18.39
CA SER A 537 -30.02 -20.21 17.98
C SER A 537 -29.97 -21.62 17.38
N GLY A 538 -30.78 -22.54 17.93
CA GLY A 538 -31.43 -23.62 17.17
C GLY A 538 -30.56 -24.80 16.72
N THR A 539 -30.58 -25.86 17.52
CA THR A 539 -30.36 -27.29 17.17
C THR A 539 -30.14 -27.64 15.68
N VAL A 540 -28.87 -27.85 15.30
CA VAL A 540 -28.43 -28.73 14.19
C VAL A 540 -27.15 -29.45 14.67
N PRO A 541 -26.99 -30.78 14.47
CA PRO A 541 -25.99 -31.55 15.20
C PRO A 541 -24.55 -31.37 14.67
N THR A 542 -23.65 -31.07 15.62
CA THR A 542 -22.20 -31.38 15.65
C THR A 542 -21.32 -30.86 14.50
N VAL A 543 -21.00 -29.56 14.56
CA VAL A 543 -19.77 -28.99 13.97
C VAL A 543 -18.68 -29.06 15.03
N SER A 544 -17.66 -29.88 14.83
CA SER A 544 -16.49 -29.94 15.71
C SER A 544 -15.36 -29.11 15.11
N ALA A 545 -15.14 -27.91 15.66
CA ALA A 545 -13.97 -27.09 15.36
C ALA A 545 -12.82 -27.44 16.31
N ILE A 546 -11.58 -27.22 15.89
CA ILE A 546 -10.42 -27.23 16.80
C ILE A 546 -10.46 -25.90 17.56
N ASP A 547 -11.18 -25.82 18.67
CA ASP A 547 -11.15 -24.63 19.50
C ASP A 547 -9.84 -24.59 20.29
N PHE A 548 -8.94 -23.67 19.93
CA PHE A 548 -7.70 -23.47 20.67
C PHE A 548 -7.90 -22.74 21.99
N GLY A 549 -9.15 -22.41 22.36
CA GLY A 549 -9.53 -22.04 23.73
C GLY A 549 -8.53 -21.13 24.41
N CYS A 550 -8.40 -19.90 23.89
CA CYS A 550 -7.81 -18.78 24.61
C CYS A 550 -8.91 -18.05 25.35
#